data_AF-A0A1M6GNY4-F1
#
_entry.id   AF-A0A1M6GNY4-F1
#
_cell.length_a   1.000
_cell.length_b   1.000
_cell.length_c   1.000
_cell.angle_alpha   90.00
_cell.angle_beta   90.00
_cell.angle_gamma   90.00
#
_symmetry.space_group_name_H-M   'P 1'
#
loop_
_entity.id
_entity.type
_entity.pdbx_description
1 polymer ?
#
loop_
_entity_poly.entity_id
_entity_poly.type
_entity_poly.pdbx_seq_one_letter_code
_entity_poly.pdbx_strand_id
1 'polypeptide(L)' 'MWTVVYMAQNKEMAEKLKSILEEGGILVRINPISRKEKADDYFEVSVPEAEVEEAHGIIIEKGF' A
#
# COMPACT_ATOMS: atom_id res chain seq x y z
N MET A 1 14.79 -3.92 -3.44
CA MET A 1 13.97 -3.09 -4.36
C MET A 1 12.67 -2.72 -3.66
N TRP A 2 11.89 -1.74 -4.13
CA TRP A 2 10.52 -1.49 -3.61
C TRP A 2 9.52 -2.10 -4.59
N THR A 3 8.59 -2.89 -4.09
CA THR A 3 7.62 -3.63 -4.89
C THR A 3 6.22 -3.18 -4.53
N VAL A 4 5.41 -2.86 -5.54
CA VAL A 4 4.01 -2.49 -5.36
C VAL A 4 3.20 -3.75 -5.05
N VAL A 5 2.52 -3.76 -3.90
CA VAL A 5 1.68 -4.88 -3.45
C VAL A 5 0.18 -4.56 -3.54
N TYR A 6 -0.17 -3.28 -3.63
CA TYR A 6 -1.58 -2.86 -3.71
C TYR A 6 -1.73 -1.51 -4.41
N MET A 7 -2.85 -1.33 -5.13
CA MET A 7 -3.26 -0.05 -5.72
C MET A 7 -4.56 0.41 -5.06
N ALA A 8 -4.45 1.35 -4.13
CA ALA A 8 -5.60 1.92 -3.46
C ALA A 8 -6.26 2.99 -4.33
N GLN A 9 -7.59 3.01 -4.38
CA GLN A 9 -8.36 3.96 -5.18
C GLN A 9 -8.57 5.32 -4.48
N ASN A 10 -8.15 5.43 -3.22
CA ASN A 10 -8.22 6.64 -2.43
C ASN A 10 -7.14 6.64 -1.33
N LYS A 11 -6.88 7.83 -0.79
CA LYS A 11 -5.84 8.04 0.22
C LYS A 11 -6.13 7.31 1.53
N GLU A 12 -7.38 7.30 1.97
CA GLU A 12 -7.80 6.66 3.23
C GLU A 12 -7.50 5.15 3.23
N MET A 13 -7.78 4.47 2.12
CA MET A 13 -7.50 3.05 1.94
C MET A 13 -5.99 2.78 1.94
N ALA A 14 -5.21 3.62 1.26
CA ALA A 14 -3.75 3.52 1.26
C ALA A 14 -3.16 3.71 2.67
N GLU A 15 -3.64 4.73 3.39
CA GLU A 15 -3.20 5.02 4.77
C GLU A 15 -3.61 3.90 5.73
N LYS A 16 -4.81 3.35 5.58
CA LYS A 16 -5.27 2.21 6.38
C LYS A 16 -4.39 0.98 6.15
N LEU A 17 -4.07 0.67 4.89
CA LEU A 17 -3.19 -0.46 4.55
C LEU A 17 -1.77 -0.24 5.12
N LYS A 18 -1.26 0.99 5.00
CA LYS A 18 0.02 1.39 5.58
C LYS A 18 0.05 1.19 7.09
N SER A 19 -0.95 1.66 7.83
CA SER A 19 -1.00 1.45 9.29
C SER A 19 -1.01 -0.02 9.66
N ILE A 20 -1.84 -0.84 9.00
CA ILE A 20 -1.94 -2.28 9.27
C ILE A 20 -0.59 -2.99 9.05
N LEU A 21 0.09 -2.68 7.95
CA LEU A 21 1.38 -3.27 7.61
C LEU A 21 2.49 -2.75 8.54
N GLU A 22 2.50 -1.46 8.89
CA GLU A 22 3.45 -0.86 9.84
C GLU A 22 3.26 -1.41 11.27
N GLU A 23 2.03 -1.73 11.68
CA GLU A 23 1.75 -2.45 12.94
C GLU A 23 2.36 -3.86 12.96
N GLY A 24 2.46 -4.50 11.79
CA GLY A 24 3.17 -5.77 11.60
C GLY A 24 4.70 -5.64 11.56
N GLY A 25 5.23 -4.42 11.67
CA GLY A 25 6.66 -4.14 11.57
C GLY A 25 7.18 -3.99 10.13
N ILE A 26 6.30 -3.98 9.13
CA ILE A 26 6.66 -3.90 7.71
C ILE A 26 6.82 -2.45 7.27
N LEU A 27 7.86 -2.17 6.50
CA LEU A 27 8.05 -0.84 5.93
C LEU A 27 7.13 -0.61 4.73
N VAL A 28 6.39 0.49 4.74
CA VAL A 28 5.44 0.82 3.67
C VAL A 28 5.70 2.21 3.11
N ARG A 29 5.65 2.31 1.78
CA ARG A 29 5.60 3.58 1.05
C ARG A 29 4.30 3.71 0.28
N ILE A 30 3.65 4.86 0.44
CA ILE A 30 2.52 5.27 -0.39
C ILE A 30 3.03 6.26 -1.41
N ASN A 31 2.81 5.99 -2.70
CA ASN A 31 3.11 6.90 -3.79
C ASN A 31 1.83 7.27 -4.55
N PRO A 32 1.48 8.57 -4.65
CA PRO A 32 0.36 8.99 -5.49
C PRO A 32 0.72 8.85 -6.98
N ILE A 33 -0.17 8.23 -7.75
CA ILE A 33 -0.04 8.10 -9.21
C ILE A 33 -0.35 9.44 -9.92
N SER A 34 -1.32 10.21 -9.39
CA SER A 34 -1.82 11.41 -10.06
C SER A 34 -1.01 12.66 -9.71
N ARG A 35 -0.39 13.26 -10.73
CA ARG A 35 0.31 14.56 -10.65
C ARG A 35 -0.61 15.76 -11.02
N LYS A 36 -1.88 15.53 -11.40
CA LYS A 36 -2.79 16.60 -11.85
C LYS A 36 -4.25 16.39 -11.41
N GLU A 37 -4.80 17.46 -10.84
CA GLU A 37 -6.16 17.85 -10.38
C GLU A 37 -7.46 17.18 -10.90
N LYS A 38 -7.47 16.00 -11.53
CA LYS A 38 -8.75 15.37 -11.95
C LYS A 38 -8.87 13.88 -11.63
N ALA A 39 -9.57 13.67 -10.50
CA ALA A 39 -10.68 12.74 -10.31
C ALA A 39 -10.43 11.24 -10.10
N ASP A 40 -9.20 10.74 -10.23
CA ASP A 40 -8.88 9.35 -9.93
C ASP A 40 -7.50 9.29 -9.24
N ASP A 41 -7.48 9.66 -7.96
CA ASP A 41 -6.29 9.64 -7.11
C ASP A 41 -6.00 8.20 -6.65
N TYR A 42 -5.38 7.42 -7.54
CA TYR A 42 -4.81 6.12 -7.19
C TYR A 42 -3.50 6.29 -6.42
N PHE A 43 -3.32 5.44 -5.42
CA PHE A 43 -2.15 5.39 -4.57
C PHE A 43 -1.53 4.00 -4.63
N GLU A 44 -0.26 3.93 -5.00
CA GLU A 44 0.53 2.71 -4.94
C GLU A 44 1.01 2.50 -3.52
N VAL A 45 0.73 1.32 -2.98
CA VAL A 45 1.31 0.86 -1.72
C VAL A 45 2.44 -0.10 -2.05
N SER A 46 3.65 0.25 -1.64
CA SER A 46 4.86 -0.51 -1.90
C SER A 46 5.57 -0.91 -0.61
N VAL A 47 6.16 -2.09 -0.61
CA VAL A 47 6.97 -2.63 0.50
C VAL A 47 8.36 -3.04 -0.02
N PRO A 48 9.37 -3.20 0.86
CA PRO A 48 10.62 -3.82 0.48
C PRO A 48 10.37 -5.21 -0.09
N GLU A 49 11.10 -5.56 -1.14
CA GLU A 49 11.00 -6.87 -1.81
C GLU A 49 11.09 -8.06 -0.84
N ALA A 50 11.90 -7.93 0.22
CA ALA A 50 12.04 -8.97 1.25
C ALA A 50 10.78 -9.20 2.10
N GLU A 51 9.87 -8.22 2.17
CA GLU A 51 8.67 -8.25 3.01
C GLU A 51 7.39 -8.45 2.18
N VAL A 52 7.51 -8.69 0.88
CA VAL A 52 6.37 -8.85 -0.05
C VAL A 52 5.47 -10.00 0.38
N GLU A 53 6.04 -11.16 0.70
CA GLU A 53 5.25 -12.33 1.12
C GLU A 53 4.45 -12.08 2.40
N GLU A 54 5.07 -11.46 3.40
CA GLU A 54 4.43 -11.10 4.66
C GLU A 54 3.34 -10.05 4.45
N ALA A 55 3.60 -9.02 3.65
CA ALA A 55 2.63 -7.99 3.32
C ALA A 55 1.40 -8.59 2.62
N HIS A 56 1.60 -9.48 1.63
CA HIS A 56 0.49 -10.16 0.97
C HIS A 56 -0.34 -11.01 1.95
N GLY A 57 0.31 -11.71 2.89
CA GLY A 57 -0.39 -12.47 3.94
C GLY A 57 -1.33 -11.58 4.75
N ILE A 58 -0.85 -10.42 5.19
CA ILE A 58 -1.63 -9.45 5.97
C ILE A 58 -2.79 -8.85 5.14
N ILE A 59 -2.54 -8.50 3.87
CA ILE A 59 -3.56 -7.96 2.95
C ILE A 59 -4.71 -8.95 2.79
N ILE A 60 -4.38 -10.23 2.54
CA ILE A 60 -5.37 -11.30 2.37
C ILE A 60 -6.15 -11.54 3.67
N GLU A 61 -5.46 -11.60 4.82
CA GLU A 61 -6.09 -11.81 6.12
C GLU A 61 -7.09 -10.69 6.47
N LYS A 62 -6.76 -9.44 6.11
CA LYS A 62 -7.60 -8.27 6.36
C LYS A 62 -8.68 -8.04 5.30
N GLY A 63 -8.67 -8.82 4.21
CA GLY A 63 -9.71 -8.82 3.18
C GLY A 63 -9.66 -7.62 2.22
N PHE A 64 -8.45 -7.18 1.84
CA PHE A 64 -8.24 -6.12 0.85
C PHE A 64 -8.10 -6.62 -0.58
#